data_AF-A0A2V4NQK4-F1
#
_entry.id   AF-A0A2V4NQK4-F1
#
_cell.length_a   1.000
_cell.length_b   1.000
_cell.length_c   1.000
_cell.angle_alpha   90.00
_cell.angle_beta   90.00
_cell.angle_gamma   90.00
#
_symmetry.space_group_name_H-M   'P 1'
#
loop_
_entity.id
_entity.type
_entity.pdbx_description
1 polymer ?
#
loop_
_entity_poly.entity_id
_entity_poly.type
_entity_poly.pdbx_seq_one_letter_code
_entity_poly.pdbx_strand_id
1 'polypeptide(L)'
;MSDTDSFIDEVTEEVRRDRLFAMMKRYGWIAVVIVLLIVGGAAYNEVSKARARSNAEALGDDILAALQNNDSALRAENFGAISAPNPESAAIVTLLRANELVASGDAEQAAEALNALTAQSDVPQIYRQIARFKALSAQDTTLDIAARRDGYAALAIPGGPLRLLAEERLALLDVEAGDTEAALERLEAILLDAETGNGLRRRATGLLIALGGDMPAAPVSLGASTADDTRLTGQ
;
A
#
# COMPACT_ATOMS: atom_id res chain seq x y z
N MET A 1 40.50 61.53 -32.06
CA MET A 1 39.32 60.65 -32.20
C MET A 1 39.21 59.86 -30.89
N SER A 2 38.59 60.46 -29.88
CA SER A 2 38.37 59.83 -28.55
C SER A 2 37.38 60.61 -27.66
N ASP A 3 37.12 61.89 -27.91
CA ASP A 3 36.24 62.69 -27.02
C ASP A 3 34.74 62.61 -27.34
N THR A 4 34.38 62.33 -28.59
CA THR A 4 32.97 62.19 -29.01
C THR A 4 32.34 60.89 -28.50
N ASP A 5 33.10 59.79 -28.47
CA ASP A 5 32.59 58.50 -28.01
C ASP A 5 32.37 58.49 -26.49
N SER A 6 33.21 59.18 -25.71
CA SER A 6 33.08 59.26 -24.24
C SER A 6 31.85 60.07 -23.77
N PHE A 7 31.51 61.17 -24.46
CA PHE A 7 30.32 61.96 -24.13
C PHE A 7 29.01 61.29 -24.58
N ILE A 8 29.04 60.55 -25.69
CA ILE A 8 27.86 59.83 -26.18
C ILE A 8 27.56 58.60 -25.31
N ASP A 9 28.60 57.90 -24.82
CA ASP A 9 28.41 56.84 -23.85
C ASP A 9 27.94 57.37 -22.49
N GLU A 10 28.49 58.48 -21.97
CA GLU A 10 28.09 59.03 -20.67
C GLU A 10 26.64 59.54 -20.63
N VAL A 11 26.17 60.22 -21.69
CA VAL A 11 24.77 60.70 -21.78
C VAL A 11 23.79 59.55 -22.05
N THR A 12 24.20 58.52 -22.79
CA THR A 12 23.36 57.33 -23.01
C THR A 12 23.27 56.50 -21.73
N GLU A 13 24.33 56.47 -20.91
CA GLU A 13 24.38 55.74 -19.64
C GLU A 13 23.46 56.35 -18.57
N GLU A 14 23.36 57.68 -18.47
CA GLU A 14 22.42 58.34 -17.54
C GLU A 14 20.94 58.09 -17.90
N VAL A 15 20.57 58.20 -19.18
CA VAL A 15 19.17 57.95 -19.61
C VAL A 15 18.80 56.47 -19.50
N ARG A 16 19.75 55.56 -19.72
CA ARG A 16 19.55 54.12 -19.51
C ARG A 16 19.38 53.79 -18.03
N ARG A 17 20.17 54.42 -17.16
CA ARG A 17 20.08 54.31 -15.70
C ARG A 17 18.72 54.82 -15.20
N ASP A 18 18.25 55.98 -15.66
CA ASP A 18 16.95 56.52 -15.24
C ASP A 18 15.76 55.65 -15.67
N ARG A 19 15.83 55.04 -16.87
CA ARG A 19 14.82 54.07 -17.31
C ARG A 19 14.84 52.78 -16.47
N LEU A 20 16.02 52.28 -16.10
CA LEU A 20 16.16 51.13 -15.21
C LEU A 20 15.61 51.44 -13.80
N PHE A 21 15.92 52.62 -13.25
CA PHE A 21 15.37 53.08 -11.98
C PHE A 21 13.85 53.25 -12.02
N ALA A 22 13.29 53.79 -13.10
CA ALA A 22 11.84 53.92 -13.29
C ALA A 22 11.14 52.55 -13.39
N MET A 23 11.71 51.58 -14.11
CA MET A 23 11.21 50.20 -14.16
C MET A 23 11.30 49.50 -12.80
N MET A 24 12.41 49.66 -12.08
CA MET A 24 12.58 49.11 -10.73
C MET A 24 11.55 49.71 -9.75
N LYS A 25 11.28 51.01 -9.82
CA LYS A 25 10.27 51.66 -8.95
C LYS A 25 8.84 51.20 -9.29
N ARG A 26 8.56 50.87 -10.55
CA ARG A 26 7.23 50.43 -11.00
C ARG A 26 6.96 48.94 -10.74
N TYR A 27 7.97 48.08 -10.90
CA TYR A 27 7.83 46.61 -10.84
C TYR A 27 8.58 45.94 -9.69
N GLY A 28 9.44 46.66 -8.95
CA GLY A 28 10.25 46.10 -7.86
C GLY A 28 9.42 45.50 -6.72
N TRP A 29 8.23 46.06 -6.45
CA TRP A 29 7.30 45.49 -5.48
C TRP A 29 6.79 44.09 -5.89
N ILE A 30 6.67 43.80 -7.20
CA ILE A 30 6.26 42.49 -7.70
C ILE A 30 7.33 41.45 -7.35
N ALA A 31 8.62 41.79 -7.51
CA ALA A 31 9.71 40.92 -7.11
C ALA A 31 9.67 40.63 -5.60
N VAL A 32 9.37 41.62 -4.76
CA VAL A 32 9.20 41.44 -3.31
C VAL A 32 8.03 40.50 -3.00
N VAL A 33 6.88 40.68 -3.63
CA VAL A 33 5.71 39.80 -3.45
C VAL A 33 6.03 38.36 -3.87
N ILE A 34 6.72 38.17 -5.00
CA ILE A 34 7.15 36.84 -5.46
C ILE A 34 8.06 36.18 -4.42
N VAL A 35 9.06 36.90 -3.91
CA VAL A 35 9.96 36.39 -2.86
C VAL A 35 9.17 36.01 -1.60
N LEU A 36 8.23 36.86 -1.16
CA LEU A 36 7.38 36.56 0.01
C LEU A 36 6.50 35.34 -0.21
N LEU A 37 5.95 35.15 -1.41
CA LEU A 37 5.16 33.95 -1.74
C LEU A 37 6.02 32.68 -1.74
N ILE A 38 7.23 32.74 -2.30
CA ILE A 38 8.15 31.60 -2.32
C ILE A 38 8.59 31.24 -0.89
N VAL A 39 9.01 32.23 -0.11
CA VAL A 39 9.46 32.02 1.28
C VAL A 39 8.30 31.57 2.17
N GLY A 40 7.12 32.19 2.04
CA GLY A 40 5.92 31.79 2.77
C GLY A 40 5.47 30.37 2.43
N GLY A 41 5.46 30.02 1.14
CA GLY A 41 5.15 28.67 0.68
C GLY A 41 6.17 27.63 1.15
N ALA A 42 7.46 27.95 1.10
CA ALA A 42 8.52 27.07 1.59
C ALA A 42 8.43 26.85 3.11
N ALA A 43 8.21 27.92 3.89
CA ALA A 43 8.04 27.84 5.34
C ALA A 43 6.82 27.00 5.73
N TYR A 44 5.69 27.19 5.03
CA TYR A 44 4.48 26.37 5.24
C TYR A 44 4.75 24.89 4.93
N ASN A 45 5.41 24.61 3.80
CA ASN A 45 5.74 23.26 3.39
C ASN A 45 6.64 22.57 4.42
N GLU A 46 7.68 23.26 4.90
CA GLU A 46 8.61 22.69 5.89
C GLU A 46 7.92 22.38 7.21
N VAL A 47 7.08 23.30 7.72
CA VAL A 47 6.30 23.07 8.95
C VAL A 47 5.28 21.94 8.76
N SER A 48 4.63 21.85 7.60
CA SER A 48 3.68 20.76 7.32
C SER A 48 4.36 19.39 7.31
N LYS A 49 5.57 19.28 6.73
CA LYS A 49 6.36 18.06 6.72
C LYS A 49 6.83 17.69 8.12
N ALA A 50 7.32 18.66 8.89
CA ALA A 50 7.73 18.44 10.27
C ALA A 50 6.57 17.94 11.14
N ARG A 51 5.37 18.51 10.99
CA ARG A 51 4.16 18.06 11.68
C ARG A 51 3.74 16.66 11.25
N ALA A 52 3.71 16.39 9.94
CA ALA A 52 3.37 15.06 9.44
C ALA A 52 4.32 13.98 9.98
N ARG A 53 5.62 14.28 10.02
CA ARG A 53 6.64 13.41 10.60
C ARG A 53 6.43 13.20 12.10
N SER A 54 6.26 14.27 12.87
CA SER A 54 6.04 14.18 14.32
C SER A 54 4.78 13.39 14.67
N ASN A 55 3.69 13.57 13.91
CA ASN A 55 2.46 12.79 14.10
C ASN A 55 2.66 11.30 13.77
N ALA A 56 3.43 11.00 12.73
CA ALA A 56 3.76 9.62 12.36
C ALA A 56 4.67 8.94 13.40
N GLU A 57 5.64 9.67 13.95
CA GLU A 57 6.52 9.20 15.03
C GLU A 57 5.69 8.92 16.30
N ALA A 58 4.84 9.86 16.73
CA ALA A 58 3.98 9.67 17.90
C ALA A 58 3.03 8.46 17.75
N LEU A 59 2.38 8.32 16.60
CA LEU A 59 1.54 7.15 16.32
C LEU A 59 2.34 5.84 16.37
N GLY A 60 3.55 5.84 15.81
CA GLY A 60 4.45 4.70 15.84
C GLY A 60 4.84 4.31 17.26
N ASP A 61 5.16 5.30 18.11
CA ASP A 61 5.48 5.09 19.52
C ASP A 61 4.29 4.49 20.28
N ASP A 62 3.07 4.98 20.05
CA ASP A 62 1.84 4.44 20.65
C ASP A 62 1.60 2.97 20.23
N ILE A 63 1.78 2.66 18.93
CA ILE A 63 1.66 1.30 18.41
C ILE A 63 2.71 0.38 19.05
N LEU A 64 3.97 0.83 19.13
CA LEU A 64 5.04 0.05 19.75
C LEU A 64 4.81 -0.16 21.25
N ALA A 65 4.33 0.86 21.96
CA ALA A 65 3.97 0.76 23.37
C ALA A 65 2.85 -0.26 23.59
N ALA A 66 1.82 -0.28 22.72
CA ALA A 66 0.77 -1.28 22.77
C ALA A 66 1.35 -2.70 22.59
N LEU A 67 2.25 -2.90 21.62
CA LEU A 67 2.88 -4.20 21.31
C LEU A 67 3.81 -4.74 22.41
N GLN A 68 4.28 -3.90 23.34
CA GLN A 68 5.12 -4.35 24.46
C GLN A 68 4.36 -5.22 25.47
N ASN A 69 3.02 -5.18 25.46
CA ASN A 69 2.23 -6.05 26.30
C ASN A 69 2.21 -7.48 25.74
N ASN A 70 2.49 -8.48 26.57
CA ASN A 70 2.46 -9.89 26.14
C ASN A 70 1.03 -10.46 26.03
N ASP A 71 0.05 -9.83 26.66
CA ASP A 71 -1.35 -10.25 26.64
C ASP A 71 -2.12 -9.65 25.45
N SER A 72 -2.73 -10.50 24.63
CA SER A 72 -3.46 -10.08 23.43
C SER A 72 -4.70 -9.23 23.74
N ALA A 73 -5.43 -9.52 24.80
CA ALA A 73 -6.62 -8.75 25.15
C ALA A 73 -6.24 -7.33 25.58
N LEU A 74 -5.18 -7.19 26.38
CA LEU A 74 -4.63 -5.88 26.74
C LEU A 74 -4.04 -5.15 25.54
N ARG A 75 -3.40 -5.84 24.58
CA ARG A 75 -2.98 -5.20 23.31
C ARG A 75 -4.17 -4.66 22.52
N ALA A 76 -5.27 -5.41 22.43
CA ALA A 76 -6.48 -4.98 21.76
C ALA A 76 -7.11 -3.74 22.42
N GLU A 77 -7.14 -3.69 23.75
CA GLU A 77 -7.59 -2.51 24.51
C GLU A 77 -6.69 -1.30 24.23
N ASN A 78 -5.37 -1.47 24.33
CA ASN A 78 -4.40 -0.42 24.07
C ASN A 78 -4.53 0.14 22.65
N PHE A 79 -4.65 -0.72 21.63
CA PHE A 79 -4.91 -0.27 20.26
C PHE A 79 -6.24 0.48 20.14
N GLY A 80 -7.27 0.09 20.89
CA GLY A 80 -8.56 0.79 20.94
C GLY A 80 -8.48 2.20 21.52
N ALA A 81 -7.45 2.49 22.33
CA ALA A 81 -7.22 3.81 22.93
C ALA A 81 -6.36 4.75 22.05
N ILE A 82 -5.72 4.25 20.99
CA ILE A 82 -4.87 5.06 20.12
C ILE A 82 -5.71 6.00 19.27
N SER A 83 -5.44 7.31 19.37
CA SER A 83 -6.06 8.33 18.52
C SER A 83 -5.24 8.55 17.25
N ALA A 84 -5.71 8.02 16.13
CA ALA A 84 -5.02 8.17 14.85
C ALA A 84 -5.29 9.55 14.20
N PRO A 85 -4.28 10.21 13.61
CA PRO A 85 -4.40 11.56 13.05
C PRO A 85 -5.19 11.64 11.73
N ASN A 86 -5.39 10.53 11.02
CA ASN A 86 -6.11 10.50 9.73
C ASN A 86 -6.77 9.12 9.48
N PRO A 87 -7.69 9.01 8.50
CA PRO A 87 -8.40 7.75 8.22
C PRO A 87 -7.51 6.57 7.87
N GLU A 88 -6.37 6.80 7.18
CA GLU A 88 -5.43 5.74 6.81
C GLU A 88 -4.76 5.13 8.06
N SER A 89 -4.26 5.99 8.95
CA SER A 89 -3.68 5.57 10.22
C SER A 89 -4.70 4.90 11.14
N ALA A 90 -5.95 5.39 11.16
CA ALA A 90 -7.02 4.78 11.94
C ALA A 90 -7.37 3.38 11.41
N ALA A 91 -7.35 3.19 10.09
CA ALA A 91 -7.52 1.89 9.47
C ALA A 91 -6.40 0.91 9.90
N ILE A 92 -5.14 1.35 9.91
CA ILE A 92 -4.01 0.53 10.37
C ILE A 92 -4.18 0.12 11.83
N VAL A 93 -4.50 1.06 12.72
CA VAL A 93 -4.75 0.77 14.15
C VAL A 93 -5.91 -0.22 14.32
N THR A 94 -7.00 -0.05 13.56
CA THR A 94 -8.16 -0.96 13.59
C THR A 94 -7.77 -2.37 13.12
N LEU A 95 -6.97 -2.48 12.06
CA LEU A 95 -6.47 -3.75 11.55
C LEU A 95 -5.55 -4.46 12.56
N LEU A 96 -4.71 -3.71 13.28
CA LEU A 96 -3.87 -4.24 14.36
C LEU A 96 -4.72 -4.71 15.53
N ARG A 97 -5.64 -3.86 16.02
CA ARG A 97 -6.60 -4.21 17.08
C ARG A 97 -7.37 -5.48 16.76
N ALA A 98 -7.88 -5.61 15.54
CA ALA A 98 -8.65 -6.78 15.13
C ALA A 98 -7.83 -8.08 15.17
N ASN A 99 -6.52 -8.03 14.87
CA ASN A 99 -5.66 -9.20 15.01
C ASN A 99 -5.56 -9.65 16.47
N GLU A 100 -5.42 -8.69 17.38
CA GLU A 100 -5.30 -8.96 18.80
C GLU A 100 -6.60 -9.46 19.41
N LEU A 101 -7.75 -8.91 18.97
CA LEU A 101 -9.07 -9.42 19.33
C LEU A 101 -9.26 -10.88 18.89
N VAL A 102 -8.89 -11.23 17.65
CA VAL A 102 -8.92 -12.64 17.22
C VAL A 102 -8.00 -13.51 18.08
N ALA A 103 -6.80 -13.01 18.41
CA ALA A 103 -5.83 -13.73 19.23
C ALA A 103 -6.27 -13.89 20.70
N SER A 104 -7.11 -13.00 21.24
CA SER A 104 -7.72 -13.13 22.57
C SER A 104 -9.00 -13.98 22.59
N GLY A 105 -9.49 -14.41 21.43
CA GLY A 105 -10.74 -15.17 21.29
C GLY A 105 -11.98 -14.32 21.04
N ASP A 106 -11.84 -12.99 20.92
CA ASP A 106 -12.90 -12.02 20.66
C ASP A 106 -13.13 -11.81 19.14
N ALA A 107 -13.27 -12.91 18.40
CA ALA A 107 -13.38 -12.87 16.93
C ALA A 107 -14.64 -12.10 16.44
N GLU A 108 -15.73 -12.12 17.21
CA GLU A 108 -16.94 -11.36 16.91
C GLU A 108 -16.70 -9.83 16.99
N GLN A 109 -16.03 -9.37 18.05
CA GLN A 109 -15.65 -7.96 18.17
C GLN A 109 -14.66 -7.54 17.08
N ALA A 110 -13.74 -8.43 16.71
CA ALA A 110 -12.82 -8.19 15.59
C ALA A 110 -13.60 -8.00 14.28
N ALA A 111 -14.55 -8.89 14.00
CA ALA A 111 -15.40 -8.83 12.82
C ALA A 111 -16.23 -7.54 12.78
N GLU A 112 -16.83 -7.13 13.89
CA GLU A 112 -17.59 -5.88 14.00
C GLU A 112 -16.72 -4.66 13.64
N ALA A 113 -15.55 -4.54 14.27
CA ALA A 113 -14.62 -3.44 14.02
C ALA A 113 -14.14 -3.40 12.56
N LEU A 114 -13.85 -4.56 11.97
CA LEU A 114 -13.42 -4.68 10.58
C LEU A 114 -14.56 -4.36 9.61
N ASN A 115 -15.77 -4.83 9.85
CA ASN A 115 -16.95 -4.53 9.03
C ASN A 115 -17.27 -3.03 9.07
N ALA A 116 -17.19 -2.38 10.24
CA ALA A 116 -17.32 -0.94 10.37
C ALA A 116 -16.28 -0.19 9.51
N LEU A 117 -15.04 -0.67 9.47
CA LEU A 117 -13.99 -0.09 8.63
C LEU A 117 -14.30 -0.23 7.13
N THR A 118 -14.95 -1.32 6.69
CA THR A 118 -15.33 -1.49 5.28
C THR A 118 -16.35 -0.47 4.79
N ALA A 119 -17.13 0.14 5.69
CA ALA A 119 -18.17 1.12 5.35
C ALA A 119 -17.64 2.56 5.23
N GLN A 120 -16.39 2.83 5.63
CA GLN A 120 -15.82 4.17 5.69
C GLN A 120 -15.30 4.65 4.33
N SER A 121 -16.03 5.54 3.66
CA SER A 121 -15.72 5.97 2.29
C SER A 121 -14.39 6.74 2.14
N ASP A 122 -13.95 7.39 3.20
CA ASP A 122 -12.72 8.19 3.32
C ASP A 122 -11.46 7.35 3.55
N VAL A 123 -11.61 6.07 3.92
CA VAL A 123 -10.49 5.13 4.03
C VAL A 123 -10.10 4.59 2.66
N PRO A 124 -8.80 4.55 2.29
CA PRO A 124 -8.37 4.00 1.00
C PRO A 124 -8.89 2.58 0.75
N GLN A 125 -9.26 2.30 -0.51
CA GLN A 125 -9.91 1.05 -0.91
C GLN A 125 -9.14 -0.20 -0.46
N ILE A 126 -7.80 -0.17 -0.53
CA ILE A 126 -6.96 -1.30 -0.12
C ILE A 126 -7.19 -1.70 1.34
N TYR A 127 -7.28 -0.73 2.25
CA TYR A 127 -7.52 -1.02 3.67
C TYR A 127 -8.91 -1.59 3.90
N ARG A 128 -9.92 -1.09 3.18
CA ARG A 128 -11.28 -1.66 3.23
C ARG A 128 -11.33 -3.10 2.70
N GLN A 129 -10.58 -3.40 1.65
CA GLN A 129 -10.49 -4.76 1.10
C GLN A 129 -9.78 -5.71 2.08
N ILE A 130 -8.68 -5.27 2.70
CA ILE A 130 -7.98 -6.04 3.75
C ILE A 130 -8.91 -6.25 4.95
N ALA A 131 -9.66 -5.21 5.35
CA ALA A 131 -10.62 -5.31 6.44
C ALA A 131 -11.72 -6.32 6.13
N ARG A 132 -12.30 -6.30 4.93
CA ARG A 132 -13.28 -7.28 4.47
C ARG A 132 -12.72 -8.69 4.48
N PHE A 133 -11.50 -8.89 3.96
CA PHE A 133 -10.84 -10.20 3.97
C PHE A 133 -10.68 -10.74 5.40
N LYS A 134 -10.20 -9.90 6.32
CA LYS A 134 -10.01 -10.28 7.72
C LYS A 134 -11.33 -10.51 8.46
N ALA A 135 -12.36 -9.72 8.15
CA ALA A 135 -13.69 -9.88 8.74
C ALA A 135 -14.28 -11.24 8.37
N LEU A 136 -14.16 -11.65 7.11
CA LEU A 136 -14.61 -12.97 6.66
C LEU A 136 -13.88 -14.09 7.41
N SER A 137 -12.55 -13.98 7.56
CA SER A 137 -11.77 -14.98 8.29
C SER A 137 -12.08 -15.01 9.80
N ALA A 138 -12.34 -13.87 10.42
CA ALA A 138 -12.77 -13.82 11.83
C ALA A 138 -14.17 -14.46 12.03
N GLN A 139 -14.96 -14.54 10.97
CA GLN A 139 -16.31 -15.11 10.96
C GLN A 139 -16.36 -16.52 10.34
N ASP A 140 -15.23 -17.23 10.27
CA ASP A 140 -15.13 -18.55 9.63
C ASP A 140 -16.11 -19.58 10.21
N THR A 141 -16.51 -19.45 11.49
CA THR A 141 -17.46 -20.36 12.15
C THR A 141 -18.86 -19.77 12.35
N THR A 142 -19.04 -18.46 12.15
CA THR A 142 -20.30 -17.75 12.43
C THR A 142 -21.09 -17.43 11.15
N LEU A 143 -20.40 -17.19 10.03
CA LEU A 143 -21.02 -17.04 8.72
C LEU A 143 -21.14 -18.39 8.02
N ASP A 144 -22.27 -18.59 7.35
CA ASP A 144 -22.44 -19.76 6.49
C ASP A 144 -21.44 -19.76 5.32
N ILE A 145 -21.21 -20.95 4.76
CA ILE A 145 -20.24 -21.17 3.67
C ILE A 145 -20.59 -20.31 2.45
N ALA A 146 -21.88 -20.12 2.14
CA ALA A 146 -22.32 -19.38 0.96
C ALA A 146 -21.99 -17.89 1.07
N ALA A 147 -22.30 -17.27 2.22
CA ALA A 147 -21.97 -15.89 2.52
C ALA A 147 -20.45 -15.66 2.54
N ARG A 148 -19.67 -16.60 3.09
CA ARG A 148 -18.20 -16.54 3.04
C ARG A 148 -17.69 -16.64 1.59
N ARG A 149 -18.24 -17.56 0.79
CA ARG A 149 -17.89 -17.73 -0.62
C ARG A 149 -18.16 -16.45 -1.42
N ASP A 150 -19.33 -15.85 -1.30
CA ASP A 150 -19.67 -14.57 -1.94
C ASP A 150 -18.73 -13.44 -1.48
N GLY A 151 -18.41 -13.43 -0.19
CA GLY A 151 -17.47 -12.50 0.42
C GLY A 151 -16.09 -12.54 -0.22
N TYR A 152 -15.49 -13.73 -0.33
CA TYR A 152 -14.17 -13.91 -0.93
C TYR A 152 -14.20 -13.79 -2.45
N ALA A 153 -15.26 -14.22 -3.14
CA ALA A 153 -15.42 -14.04 -4.58
C ALA A 153 -15.38 -12.56 -4.97
N ALA A 154 -15.98 -11.68 -4.15
CA ALA A 154 -15.90 -10.22 -4.34
C ALA A 154 -14.48 -9.63 -4.16
N LEU A 155 -13.55 -10.38 -3.57
CA LEU A 155 -12.13 -10.02 -3.41
C LEU A 155 -11.22 -10.71 -4.43
N ALA A 156 -11.71 -11.78 -5.08
CA ALA A 156 -11.03 -12.56 -6.12
C ALA A 156 -11.09 -11.90 -7.51
N ILE A 157 -11.10 -10.57 -7.57
CA ILE A 157 -11.22 -9.82 -8.84
C ILE A 157 -9.88 -9.83 -9.59
N PRO A 158 -9.85 -10.08 -10.91
CA PRO A 158 -8.65 -9.97 -11.74
C PRO A 158 -7.87 -8.66 -11.53
N GLY A 159 -6.55 -8.75 -11.38
CA GLY A 159 -5.68 -7.61 -11.06
C GLY A 159 -5.82 -7.04 -9.65
N GLY A 160 -6.68 -7.63 -8.81
CA GLY A 160 -6.88 -7.22 -7.42
C GLY A 160 -5.72 -7.69 -6.52
N PRO A 161 -5.31 -6.87 -5.53
CA PRO A 161 -4.16 -7.16 -4.67
C PRO A 161 -4.37 -8.36 -3.74
N LEU A 162 -5.63 -8.71 -3.47
CA LEU A 162 -6.00 -9.85 -2.63
C LEU A 162 -6.50 -11.05 -3.42
N ARG A 163 -6.48 -10.99 -4.76
CA ARG A 163 -7.11 -12.00 -5.62
C ARG A 163 -6.67 -13.40 -5.26
N LEU A 164 -5.37 -13.67 -5.32
CA LEU A 164 -4.81 -15.01 -5.08
C LEU A 164 -5.00 -15.49 -3.63
N LEU A 165 -5.02 -14.57 -2.66
CA LEU A 165 -5.33 -14.91 -1.27
C LEU A 165 -6.81 -15.27 -1.11
N ALA A 166 -7.71 -14.56 -1.80
CA ALA A 166 -9.13 -14.88 -1.81
C ALA A 166 -9.40 -16.21 -2.53
N GLU A 167 -8.70 -16.50 -3.62
CA GLU A 167 -8.74 -17.80 -4.29
C GLU A 167 -8.29 -18.93 -3.35
N GLU A 168 -7.22 -18.75 -2.58
CA GLU A 168 -6.82 -19.73 -1.56
C GLU A 168 -7.95 -19.99 -0.55
N ARG A 169 -8.66 -18.94 -0.11
CA ARG A 169 -9.79 -19.09 0.81
C ARG A 169 -10.98 -19.79 0.16
N LEU A 170 -11.28 -19.49 -1.10
CA LEU A 170 -12.31 -20.19 -1.86
C LEU A 170 -11.99 -21.69 -1.98
N ALA A 171 -10.73 -22.06 -2.19
CA ALA A 171 -10.34 -23.48 -2.24
C ALA A 171 -10.60 -24.18 -0.90
N LEU A 172 -10.31 -23.50 0.22
CA LEU A 172 -10.61 -24.04 1.56
C LEU A 172 -12.12 -24.20 1.80
N LEU A 173 -12.94 -23.29 1.27
CA LEU A 173 -14.41 -23.42 1.32
C LEU A 173 -14.92 -24.54 0.42
N ASP A 174 -14.25 -24.81 -0.71
CA ASP A 174 -14.55 -25.96 -1.58
C ASP A 174 -14.27 -27.27 -0.80
N VAL A 175 -13.15 -27.35 -0.07
CA VAL A 175 -12.86 -28.48 0.85
C VAL A 175 -13.90 -28.60 1.95
N GLU A 176 -14.28 -27.49 2.60
CA GLU A 176 -15.28 -27.49 3.67
C GLU A 176 -16.66 -27.98 3.17
N ALA A 177 -17.00 -27.68 1.92
CA ALA A 177 -18.21 -28.16 1.25
C ALA A 177 -18.13 -29.61 0.76
N GLY A 178 -16.97 -30.27 0.88
CA GLY A 178 -16.72 -31.62 0.37
C GLY A 178 -16.43 -31.69 -1.14
N ASP A 179 -16.22 -30.55 -1.79
CA ASP A 179 -15.89 -30.45 -3.21
C ASP A 179 -14.37 -30.40 -3.40
N THR A 180 -13.74 -31.56 -3.17
CA THR A 180 -12.27 -31.69 -3.27
C THR A 180 -11.76 -31.46 -4.69
N GLU A 181 -12.55 -31.78 -5.71
CA GLU A 181 -12.17 -31.58 -7.12
C GLU A 181 -12.05 -30.07 -7.44
N ALA A 182 -13.06 -29.28 -7.07
CA ALA A 182 -13.00 -27.83 -7.22
C ALA A 182 -11.86 -27.19 -6.41
N ALA A 183 -11.60 -27.71 -5.20
CA ALA A 183 -10.47 -27.25 -4.40
C ALA A 183 -9.12 -27.52 -5.08
N LEU A 184 -8.92 -28.71 -5.65
CA LEU A 184 -7.70 -29.07 -6.38
C LEU A 184 -7.50 -28.19 -7.62
N GLU A 185 -8.54 -28.03 -8.45
CA GLU A 185 -8.50 -27.17 -9.64
C GLU A 185 -8.06 -25.73 -9.27
N ARG A 186 -8.64 -25.19 -8.20
CA ARG A 186 -8.32 -23.83 -7.75
C ARG A 186 -6.88 -23.73 -7.22
N LEU A 187 -6.41 -24.71 -6.47
CA LEU A 187 -5.03 -24.75 -5.95
C LEU A 187 -4.00 -24.88 -7.08
N GLU A 188 -4.27 -25.70 -8.09
CA GLU A 188 -3.44 -25.81 -9.29
C GLU A 188 -3.38 -24.49 -10.05
N ALA A 189 -4.52 -23.83 -10.25
CA ALA A 189 -4.59 -22.51 -10.88
C ALA A 189 -3.75 -21.47 -10.12
N ILE A 190 -3.80 -21.46 -8.78
CA ILE A 190 -2.95 -20.61 -7.95
C ILE A 190 -1.47 -20.92 -8.20
N LEU A 191 -1.07 -22.20 -8.25
CA LEU A 191 0.33 -22.57 -8.44
C LEU A 191 0.88 -22.21 -9.83
N LEU A 192 0.02 -22.22 -10.86
CA LEU A 192 0.34 -21.84 -12.23
C LEU A 192 0.36 -20.32 -12.45
N ASP A 193 -0.24 -19.54 -11.54
CA ASP A 193 -0.30 -18.09 -11.65
C ASP A 193 1.08 -17.43 -11.42
N ALA A 194 1.49 -16.57 -12.35
CA ALA A 194 2.77 -15.88 -12.29
C ALA A 194 2.88 -14.88 -11.13
N GLU A 195 1.76 -14.39 -10.61
CA GLU A 195 1.70 -13.46 -9.48
C GLU A 195 1.80 -14.18 -8.13
N THR A 196 1.85 -15.53 -8.11
CA THR A 196 1.93 -16.30 -6.88
C THR A 196 3.27 -16.14 -6.18
N GLY A 197 3.23 -15.47 -5.03
CA GLY A 197 4.37 -15.30 -4.14
C GLY A 197 4.77 -16.59 -3.42
N ASN A 198 6.03 -16.65 -2.96
CA ASN A 198 6.62 -17.84 -2.34
C ASN A 198 5.84 -18.37 -1.12
N GLY A 199 5.32 -17.47 -0.29
CA GLY A 199 4.54 -17.86 0.89
C GLY A 199 3.23 -18.55 0.54
N LEU A 200 2.52 -18.03 -0.48
CA LEU A 200 1.29 -18.63 -0.99
C LEU A 200 1.58 -19.96 -1.69
N ARG A 201 2.62 -20.01 -2.54
CA ARG A 201 3.06 -21.25 -3.22
C ARG A 201 3.26 -22.39 -2.23
N ARG A 202 4.02 -22.15 -1.15
CA ARG A 202 4.27 -23.16 -0.11
C ARG A 202 2.99 -23.68 0.54
N ARG A 203 2.03 -22.81 0.82
CA ARG A 203 0.74 -23.21 1.42
C ARG A 203 -0.13 -23.95 0.42
N ALA A 204 -0.28 -23.44 -0.80
CA ALA A 204 -1.06 -24.07 -1.85
C ALA A 204 -0.54 -25.47 -2.20
N THR A 205 0.79 -25.64 -2.31
CA THR A 205 1.42 -26.97 -2.47
C THR A 205 1.11 -27.89 -1.29
N GLY A 206 1.20 -27.38 -0.05
CA GLY A 206 0.86 -28.18 1.13
C GLY A 206 -0.58 -28.65 1.14
N LEU A 207 -1.53 -27.77 0.78
CA LEU A 207 -2.95 -28.10 0.66
C LEU A 207 -3.22 -29.11 -0.46
N LEU A 208 -2.61 -28.89 -1.63
CA LEU A 208 -2.76 -29.78 -2.79
C LEU A 208 -2.29 -31.20 -2.47
N ILE A 209 -1.12 -31.35 -1.83
CA ILE A 209 -0.60 -32.65 -1.40
C ILE A 209 -1.51 -33.28 -0.33
N ALA A 210 -2.00 -32.50 0.64
CA ALA A 210 -2.89 -32.98 1.69
C ALA A 210 -4.23 -33.50 1.13
N LEU A 211 -4.70 -32.92 0.02
CA LEU A 211 -5.89 -33.35 -0.70
C LEU A 211 -5.63 -34.48 -1.71
N GLY A 212 -4.37 -34.92 -1.87
CA GLY A 212 -3.98 -35.99 -2.78
C GLY A 212 -3.82 -35.58 -4.25
N GLY A 213 -3.68 -34.28 -4.53
CA GLY A 213 -3.43 -33.77 -5.87
C GLY A 213 -1.99 -33.93 -6.32
N ASP A 214 -1.79 -33.91 -7.64
CA ASP A 214 -0.47 -33.97 -8.27
C ASP A 214 0.13 -32.57 -8.47
N MET A 215 1.45 -32.46 -8.36
CA MET A 215 2.12 -31.18 -8.59
C MET A 215 1.99 -30.77 -10.05
N PRO A 216 1.50 -29.54 -10.35
CA PRO A 216 1.44 -29.07 -11.72
C PRO A 216 2.86 -29.01 -12.30
N ALA A 217 2.99 -29.46 -13.55
CA ALA A 217 4.28 -29.40 -14.24
C ALA A 217 4.80 -27.97 -14.24
N ALA A 218 6.05 -27.78 -13.78
CA ALA A 218 6.67 -26.46 -13.78
C ALA A 218 6.62 -25.89 -15.21
N PRO A 219 6.28 -24.59 -15.39
CA PRO A 219 6.27 -23.99 -16.71
C PRO A 219 7.65 -24.19 -17.34
N VAL A 220 7.66 -24.85 -18.50
CA VAL A 220 8.88 -25.17 -19.24
C VAL A 220 9.61 -23.85 -19.51
N SER A 221 10.76 -23.66 -18.86
CA SER A 221 11.66 -22.56 -19.16
C SER A 221 12.18 -22.76 -20.59
N LEU A 222 11.51 -22.16 -21.57
CA LEU A 222 12.00 -22.01 -22.94
C LEU A 222 13.13 -20.97 -22.91
N GLY A 223 14.31 -21.37 -22.45
CA GLY A 223 15.33 -20.39 -22.11
C GLY A 223 16.71 -20.91 -21.76
N ALA A 224 17.13 -22.05 -22.30
CA ALA A 224 18.54 -22.35 -22.46
C ALA A 224 18.70 -23.05 -23.81
N SER A 225 18.66 -22.24 -24.87
CA SER A 225 19.19 -22.66 -26.17
C SER A 225 20.62 -23.12 -25.92
N THR A 226 20.82 -24.43 -25.92
CA THR A 226 22.11 -25.07 -26.17
C THR A 226 22.59 -24.54 -27.52
N ALA A 227 23.36 -23.44 -27.48
CA ALA A 227 24.24 -23.07 -28.57
C ALA A 227 25.38 -24.10 -28.56
N ASP A 228 25.04 -25.24 -29.15
CA ASP A 228 25.90 -26.35 -29.48
C ASP A 228 26.98 -25.86 -30.46
N ASP A 229 28.17 -25.68 -29.91
CA ASP A 229 29.38 -26.32 -30.42
C ASP A 229 29.55 -26.37 -31.95
N THR A 230 29.83 -25.22 -32.57
CA THR A 230 30.36 -25.17 -33.96
C THR A 230 31.43 -24.09 -34.11
N ARG A 231 32.47 -24.13 -33.28
CA ARG A 231 33.76 -23.49 -33.61
C ARG A 231 34.91 -24.31 -33.04
N LEU A 232 35.54 -25.12 -33.90
CA LEU A 232 37.00 -25.30 -34.04
C LEU A 232 37.31 -26.61 -34.77
N THR A 233 37.05 -26.66 -36.08
CA THR A 233 37.83 -27.49 -37.00
C THR A 233 38.10 -26.69 -38.27
N GLY A 234 39.38 -26.45 -38.54
CA GLY A 234 39.89 -26.10 -39.87
C GLY A 234 40.02 -24.60 -40.21
N GLN A 235 41.15 -23.99 -39.86
CA GLN A 235 42.21 -23.57 -40.78
C GLN A 235 43.35 -22.87 -40.02
#